data_AF-A0A954EL09-F1
#
_entry.id   AF-A0A954EL09-F1
#
_cell.length_a   1.000
_cell.length_b   1.000
_cell.length_c   1.000
_cell.angle_alpha   90.00
_cell.angle_beta   90.00
_cell.angle_gamma   90.00
#
_symmetry.space_group_name_H-M   'P 1'
#
loop_
_entity.id
_entity.type
_entity.pdbx_description
1 polymer ?
#
loop_
_entity_poly.entity_id
_entity_poly.type
_entity_poly.pdbx_seq_one_letter_code
_entity_poly.pdbx_strand_id
1 'polypeptide(L)'
;MRTTSTTGCLLLCVWSLAAPLSAQEGWKRWTIDNTSRGADGVRVADFNGDGRPDLVTGWEEGGQVAFYVHPGQNAVKQLWPKTVVGNVKSPEDAVFVDINGDGQLEVLSCCEGKNRSIYLHQRNDVTGEWSTSAVPSLQNKAMWMFAVPMDVNDDGKIDIVAGAKGTGAELGWFEGTNWEQSKWHTLSPVGWVMSIEAIDMNGDGRLDILFSDRKGNHRGIHWLEHPESTKGEWIKHTVGGTDLEVMFLSKGDINHDGTTDLACAVKGAGIQWFERIDNSGLKWRPHEINMPANTGSGKGVAIGDIDGDGQNDIVFTCEHSERKHGAGWLKAVNGIDNPIWKFHPISGAQEGVKFDLIQLLDLDTDGDLDVVTCEERDNLGVIWYENPK
;
A
#
# COMPACT_ATOMS: atom_id res chain seq x y z
N MET A 1 83.41 29.29 -12.46
CA MET A 1 82.45 30.16 -13.15
C MET A 1 81.47 29.26 -13.88
N ARG A 2 80.22 29.18 -13.38
CA ARG A 2 78.98 28.63 -13.98
C ARG A 2 78.97 27.28 -14.74
N THR A 3 78.28 26.29 -14.12
CA THR A 3 77.20 25.38 -14.63
C THR A 3 77.40 24.64 -15.96
N THR A 4 77.16 23.32 -16.08
CA THR A 4 75.84 22.65 -16.01
C THR A 4 75.96 21.13 -15.77
N SER A 5 75.10 20.56 -14.93
CA SER A 5 74.88 19.11 -14.77
C SER A 5 73.39 18.84 -14.91
N THR A 6 73.02 18.11 -15.95
CA THR A 6 71.65 17.70 -16.28
C THR A 6 71.33 16.42 -15.50
N THR A 7 70.46 16.51 -14.50
CA THR A 7 69.91 15.32 -13.81
C THR A 7 68.49 15.13 -14.31
N GLY A 8 68.27 14.06 -15.08
CA GLY A 8 66.95 13.66 -15.56
C GLY A 8 66.11 13.11 -14.41
N CYS A 9 64.93 13.71 -14.20
CA CYS A 9 63.94 13.22 -13.24
C CYS A 9 62.94 12.34 -13.99
N LEU A 10 62.98 11.02 -13.76
CA LEU A 10 61.96 10.08 -14.23
C LEU A 10 60.78 10.15 -13.25
N LEU A 11 59.72 10.88 -13.62
CA LEU A 11 58.42 10.80 -12.95
C LEU A 11 57.71 9.51 -13.39
N LEU A 12 57.65 8.52 -12.50
CA LEU A 12 56.72 7.40 -12.58
C LEU A 12 55.33 7.90 -12.17
N CYS A 13 54.51 8.31 -13.14
CA CYS A 13 53.08 8.51 -12.94
C CYS A 13 52.39 7.14 -12.82
N VAL A 14 52.10 6.71 -11.60
CA VAL A 14 51.15 5.61 -11.35
C VAL A 14 49.75 6.17 -11.54
N TRP A 15 49.12 5.86 -12.67
CA TRP A 15 47.70 6.13 -12.87
C TRP A 15 46.90 5.08 -12.08
N SER A 16 46.42 5.45 -10.89
CA SER A 16 45.35 4.71 -10.24
C SER A 16 44.06 4.97 -11.02
N LEU A 17 43.65 4.03 -11.87
CA LEU A 17 42.30 3.97 -12.41
C LEU A 17 41.36 3.58 -11.26
N ALA A 18 40.94 4.56 -10.46
CA ALA A 18 39.71 4.42 -9.71
C ALA A 18 38.58 4.49 -10.73
N ALA A 19 37.90 3.37 -10.98
CA ALA A 19 36.60 3.41 -11.64
C ALA A 19 35.71 4.36 -10.83
N PRO A 20 34.92 5.25 -11.45
CA PRO A 20 33.93 5.99 -10.70
C PRO A 20 33.03 4.98 -10.02
N LEU A 21 32.93 5.04 -8.68
CA LEU A 21 31.77 4.46 -8.00
C LEU A 21 30.56 5.10 -8.68
N SER A 22 29.80 4.32 -9.44
CA SER A 22 28.45 4.72 -9.79
C SER A 22 27.77 5.01 -8.47
N ALA A 23 27.39 6.27 -8.23
CA ALA A 23 26.44 6.55 -7.17
C ALA A 23 25.26 5.60 -7.39
N GLN A 24 24.84 4.90 -6.35
CA GLN A 24 23.60 4.13 -6.43
C GLN A 24 22.49 5.13 -6.77
N GLU A 25 21.83 4.95 -7.91
CA GLU A 25 20.60 5.69 -8.19
C GLU A 25 19.51 5.11 -7.30
N GLY A 26 18.92 5.96 -6.45
CA GLY A 26 17.87 5.59 -5.51
C GLY A 26 18.38 5.25 -4.11
N TRP A 27 17.43 4.88 -3.27
CA TRP A 27 17.62 4.55 -1.87
C TRP A 27 18.20 3.14 -1.70
N LYS A 28 18.66 2.84 -0.49
CA LYS A 28 19.15 1.50 -0.19
C LYS A 28 17.97 0.56 0.04
N ARG A 29 17.88 -0.50 -0.76
CA ARG A 29 16.84 -1.53 -0.63
C ARG A 29 17.27 -2.61 0.35
N TRP A 30 16.33 -3.02 1.21
CA TRP A 30 16.42 -4.18 2.06
C TRP A 30 15.27 -5.15 1.74
N THR A 31 15.55 -6.45 1.84
CA THR A 31 14.54 -7.49 1.62
C THR A 31 14.04 -8.01 2.95
N ILE A 32 12.72 -7.99 3.13
CA ILE A 32 12.01 -8.59 4.27
C ILE A 32 11.82 -10.08 4.00
N ASP A 33 11.33 -10.43 2.81
CA ASP A 33 11.15 -11.81 2.34
C ASP A 33 11.09 -11.89 0.81
N ASN A 34 11.77 -12.87 0.22
CA ASN A 34 11.70 -13.21 -1.21
C ASN A 34 11.59 -14.72 -1.47
N THR A 35 11.11 -15.47 -0.48
CA THR A 35 11.07 -16.94 -0.49
C THR A 35 9.86 -17.54 -1.22
N SER A 36 8.88 -16.72 -1.61
CA SER A 36 7.70 -17.10 -2.38
C SER A 36 7.57 -16.18 -3.62
N ARG A 37 6.47 -16.22 -4.37
CA ARG A 37 6.24 -15.41 -5.58
C ARG A 37 4.90 -14.68 -5.60
N GLY A 38 4.85 -13.52 -6.25
CA GLY A 38 3.66 -12.69 -6.39
C GLY A 38 3.22 -12.05 -5.08
N ALA A 39 4.14 -11.42 -4.33
CA ALA A 39 3.75 -10.66 -3.14
C ALA A 39 2.84 -9.50 -3.54
N ASP A 40 1.64 -9.44 -2.98
CA ASP A 40 0.58 -8.52 -3.41
C ASP A 40 0.14 -7.65 -2.23
N GLY A 41 0.73 -6.44 -2.20
CA GLY A 41 0.55 -5.48 -1.11
C GLY A 41 1.09 -5.91 0.25
N VAL A 42 1.15 -4.95 1.17
CA VAL A 42 1.49 -5.17 2.59
C VAL A 42 0.46 -4.45 3.45
N ARG A 43 0.07 -5.08 4.57
CA ARG A 43 -0.69 -4.44 5.65
C ARG A 43 0.13 -4.45 6.93
N VAL A 44 -0.12 -3.48 7.79
CA VAL A 44 0.69 -3.17 8.97
C VAL A 44 -0.17 -3.25 10.22
N ALA A 45 0.34 -3.86 11.29
CA ALA A 45 -0.20 -3.78 12.64
C ALA A 45 0.90 -4.08 13.66
N ASP A 46 0.69 -3.75 14.93
CA ASP A 46 1.52 -4.28 16.02
C ASP A 46 0.91 -5.62 16.47
N PHE A 47 1.39 -6.74 15.92
CA PHE A 47 0.77 -8.04 16.13
C PHE A 47 1.09 -8.62 17.51
N ASN A 48 2.25 -8.29 18.06
CA ASN A 48 2.71 -8.85 19.33
C ASN A 48 2.65 -7.86 20.52
N GLY A 49 2.22 -6.62 20.29
CA GLY A 49 2.06 -5.58 21.31
C GLY A 49 3.38 -4.94 21.75
N ASP A 50 4.44 -5.01 20.94
CA ASP A 50 5.76 -4.48 21.27
C ASP A 50 6.03 -3.05 20.78
N GLY A 51 5.03 -2.45 20.14
CA GLY A 51 5.05 -1.09 19.61
C GLY A 51 5.75 -0.93 18.28
N ARG A 52 6.16 -2.02 17.61
CA ARG A 52 6.80 -1.96 16.28
C ARG A 52 5.86 -2.49 15.18
N PRO A 53 6.00 -1.98 13.93
CA PRO A 53 5.15 -2.41 12.84
C PRO A 53 5.50 -3.83 12.36
N ASP A 54 4.59 -4.77 12.56
CA ASP A 54 4.59 -6.09 11.93
C ASP A 54 3.81 -6.04 10.61
N LEU A 55 4.13 -6.95 9.70
CA LEU A 55 3.63 -6.91 8.33
C LEU A 55 2.88 -8.19 7.96
N VAL A 56 1.87 -8.11 7.10
CA VAL A 56 1.20 -9.27 6.50
C VAL A 56 1.00 -9.07 5.00
N THR A 57 1.12 -10.15 4.23
CA THR A 57 0.98 -10.15 2.76
C THR A 57 0.36 -11.44 2.23
N GLY A 58 -0.36 -11.33 1.11
CA GLY A 58 -0.70 -12.45 0.24
C GLY A 58 0.40 -12.67 -0.80
N TRP A 59 0.80 -13.92 -1.00
CA TRP A 59 1.65 -14.35 -2.11
C TRP A 59 0.77 -15.00 -3.18
N GLU A 60 0.25 -14.20 -4.11
CA GLU A 60 -0.77 -14.55 -5.09
C GLU A 60 -0.41 -15.84 -5.86
N GLU A 61 0.79 -15.86 -6.44
CA GLU A 61 1.29 -16.98 -7.24
C GLU A 61 1.78 -18.15 -6.38
N GLY A 62 2.38 -17.84 -5.23
CA GLY A 62 2.92 -18.84 -4.29
C GLY A 62 1.83 -19.57 -3.50
N GLY A 63 0.64 -18.99 -3.40
CA GLY A 63 -0.49 -19.54 -2.68
C GLY A 63 -0.30 -19.56 -1.16
N GLN A 64 0.29 -18.51 -0.61
CA GLN A 64 0.59 -18.38 0.82
C GLN A 64 0.09 -17.07 1.37
N VAL A 65 -0.37 -17.06 2.61
CA VAL A 65 -0.55 -15.86 3.42
C VAL A 65 0.49 -15.91 4.52
N ALA A 66 1.30 -14.86 4.61
CA ALA A 66 2.42 -14.81 5.53
C ALA A 66 2.44 -13.49 6.28
N PHE A 67 2.79 -13.54 7.56
CA PHE A 67 3.14 -12.36 8.34
C PHE A 67 4.61 -12.38 8.77
N TYR A 68 5.13 -11.20 9.05
CA TYR A 68 6.51 -10.92 9.38
C TYR A 68 6.55 -10.09 10.65
N VAL A 69 7.26 -10.60 11.66
CA VAL A 69 7.46 -9.86 12.91
C VAL A 69 8.66 -8.95 12.74
N HIS A 70 8.53 -7.69 13.17
CA HIS A 70 9.61 -6.75 13.23
C HIS A 70 10.76 -7.32 14.08
N PRO A 71 11.94 -7.61 13.51
CA PRO A 71 13.01 -8.35 14.19
C PRO A 71 13.74 -7.52 15.26
N GLY A 72 13.33 -6.26 15.43
CA GLY A 72 13.96 -5.27 16.27
C GLY A 72 15.10 -4.55 15.56
N GLN A 73 15.50 -3.42 16.13
CA GLN A 73 16.36 -2.44 15.47
C GLN A 73 17.70 -3.00 14.96
N ASN A 74 18.31 -3.91 15.72
CA ASN A 74 19.61 -4.49 15.35
C ASN A 74 19.53 -5.46 14.16
N ALA A 75 18.33 -5.88 13.76
CA ALA A 75 18.10 -6.91 12.76
C ALA A 75 17.10 -6.50 11.66
N VAL A 76 16.57 -5.27 11.68
CA VAL A 76 15.57 -4.77 10.70
C VAL A 76 16.07 -4.82 9.25
N LYS A 77 17.39 -4.74 9.08
CA LYS A 77 18.11 -4.83 7.80
C LYS A 77 18.41 -6.27 7.35
N GLN A 78 17.95 -7.28 8.09
CA GLN A 78 18.02 -8.70 7.71
C GLN A 78 16.65 -9.20 7.21
N LEU A 79 16.60 -10.46 6.75
CA LEU A 79 15.31 -11.12 6.50
C LEU A 79 14.51 -11.22 7.79
N TRP A 80 13.22 -10.91 7.72
CA TRP A 80 12.36 -10.90 8.90
C TRP A 80 11.89 -12.32 9.26
N PRO A 81 11.66 -12.60 10.56
CA PRO A 81 10.96 -13.80 11.00
C PRO A 81 9.60 -13.95 10.33
N LYS A 82 9.49 -14.94 9.45
CA LYS A 82 8.28 -15.26 8.68
C LYS A 82 7.46 -16.35 9.34
N THR A 83 6.15 -16.17 9.39
CA THR A 83 5.19 -17.24 9.68
C THR A 83 4.17 -17.35 8.55
N VAL A 84 4.03 -18.55 7.98
CA VAL A 84 2.96 -18.85 7.02
C VAL A 84 1.71 -19.24 7.82
N VAL A 85 0.68 -18.40 7.76
CA VAL A 85 -0.58 -18.59 8.53
C VAL A 85 -1.63 -19.38 7.75
N GLY A 86 -1.49 -19.43 6.43
CA GLY A 86 -2.38 -20.18 5.57
C GLY A 86 -1.78 -20.45 4.20
N ASN A 87 -2.21 -21.57 3.62
CA ASN A 87 -1.93 -21.89 2.21
C ASN A 87 -3.26 -21.85 1.45
N VAL A 88 -3.49 -20.78 0.70
CA VAL A 88 -4.72 -20.50 -0.04
C VAL A 88 -4.36 -20.10 -1.47
N LYS A 89 -5.23 -20.34 -2.44
CA LYS A 89 -4.92 -20.04 -3.85
C LYS A 89 -5.29 -18.60 -4.18
N SER A 90 -4.38 -17.90 -4.87
CA SER A 90 -4.55 -16.52 -5.35
C SER A 90 -5.01 -15.53 -4.28
N PRO A 91 -4.32 -15.41 -3.13
CA PRO A 91 -4.57 -14.32 -2.20
C PRO A 91 -4.11 -12.99 -2.82
N GLU A 92 -5.00 -11.98 -2.84
CA GLU A 92 -4.72 -10.61 -3.33
C GLU A 92 -4.57 -9.60 -2.18
N ASP A 93 -5.13 -9.92 -1.02
CA ASP A 93 -4.98 -9.10 0.18
C ASP A 93 -4.97 -9.99 1.42
N ALA A 94 -4.27 -9.52 2.44
CA ALA A 94 -4.28 -10.10 3.77
C ALA A 94 -4.26 -8.97 4.80
N VAL A 95 -5.16 -9.01 5.78
CA VAL A 95 -5.30 -7.98 6.82
C VAL A 95 -5.24 -8.61 8.20
N PHE A 96 -4.66 -7.89 9.16
CA PHE A 96 -4.81 -8.23 10.57
C PHE A 96 -6.19 -7.82 11.07
N VAL A 97 -6.76 -8.63 11.96
CA VAL A 97 -8.04 -8.32 12.60
C VAL A 97 -8.18 -9.05 13.93
N ASP A 98 -8.59 -8.36 14.99
CA ASP A 98 -9.12 -9.00 16.20
C ASP A 98 -10.61 -9.28 15.97
N ILE A 99 -10.93 -10.44 15.39
CA ILE A 99 -12.29 -10.71 14.90
C ILE A 99 -13.24 -11.14 16.02
N ASN A 100 -12.67 -11.64 17.12
CA ASN A 100 -13.41 -12.20 18.26
C ASN A 100 -13.43 -11.25 19.48
N GLY A 101 -12.65 -10.17 19.46
CA GLY A 101 -12.57 -9.16 20.51
C GLY A 101 -11.74 -9.60 21.73
N ASP A 102 -10.82 -10.55 21.57
CA ASP A 102 -9.99 -11.08 22.66
C ASP A 102 -8.65 -10.34 22.83
N GLY A 103 -8.36 -9.38 21.95
CA GLY A 103 -7.14 -8.57 21.93
C GLY A 103 -5.97 -9.23 21.20
N GLN A 104 -6.15 -10.40 20.59
CA GLN A 104 -5.17 -11.05 19.72
C GLN A 104 -5.60 -10.89 18.26
N LEU A 105 -4.63 -10.63 17.39
CA LEU A 105 -4.91 -10.47 15.97
C LEU A 105 -4.95 -11.84 15.29
N GLU A 106 -6.03 -12.10 14.55
CA GLU A 106 -6.09 -13.03 13.44
C GLU A 106 -5.58 -12.39 12.15
N VAL A 107 -5.54 -13.20 11.08
CA VAL A 107 -5.35 -12.73 9.71
C VAL A 107 -6.55 -13.14 8.87
N LEU A 108 -7.05 -12.25 8.04
CA LEU A 108 -8.04 -12.54 7.00
C LEU A 108 -7.40 -12.38 5.63
N SER A 109 -7.71 -13.26 4.68
CA SER A 109 -7.27 -13.13 3.28
C SER A 109 -8.40 -13.11 2.27
N CYS A 110 -8.26 -12.23 1.29
CA CYS A 110 -9.14 -12.13 0.12
C CYS A 110 -8.53 -12.94 -1.02
N CYS A 111 -9.28 -13.92 -1.55
CA CYS A 111 -8.78 -14.78 -2.62
C CYS A 111 -9.61 -14.68 -3.89
N GLU A 112 -8.92 -14.60 -5.01
CA GLU A 112 -9.52 -14.41 -6.32
C GLU A 112 -9.47 -15.63 -7.24
N GLY A 113 -9.47 -15.39 -8.56
CA GLY A 113 -9.28 -16.39 -9.59
C GLY A 113 -10.37 -17.47 -9.54
N LYS A 114 -9.96 -18.72 -9.34
CA LYS A 114 -10.89 -19.85 -9.17
C LYS A 114 -11.26 -20.11 -7.72
N ASN A 115 -10.55 -19.50 -6.75
CA ASN A 115 -10.76 -19.73 -5.32
C ASN A 115 -11.98 -18.96 -4.82
N ARG A 116 -12.09 -17.68 -5.23
CA ARG A 116 -13.29 -16.84 -5.05
C ARG A 116 -13.87 -16.85 -3.63
N SER A 117 -13.01 -16.77 -2.62
CA SER A 117 -13.39 -16.96 -1.22
C SER A 117 -12.60 -16.02 -0.32
N ILE A 118 -13.15 -15.72 0.86
CA ILE A 118 -12.41 -15.07 1.95
C ILE A 118 -12.09 -16.15 2.99
N TYR A 119 -10.88 -16.11 3.55
CA TYR A 119 -10.43 -17.03 4.59
C TYR A 119 -10.06 -16.29 5.86
N LEU A 120 -10.41 -16.88 7.00
CA LEU A 120 -9.88 -16.51 8.30
C LEU A 120 -8.76 -17.49 8.68
N HIS A 121 -7.64 -16.92 9.15
CA HIS A 121 -6.49 -17.63 9.68
C HIS A 121 -6.42 -17.34 11.17
N GLN A 122 -6.63 -18.36 11.99
CA GLN A 122 -6.71 -18.22 13.44
C GLN A 122 -5.57 -18.95 14.11
N ARG A 123 -4.98 -18.32 15.13
CA ARG A 123 -3.97 -18.93 15.98
C ARG A 123 -4.64 -19.60 17.17
N ASN A 124 -4.21 -20.81 17.50
CA ASN A 124 -4.58 -21.44 18.76
C ASN A 124 -3.64 -20.93 19.86
N ASP A 125 -4.17 -20.29 20.90
CA ASP A 125 -3.34 -19.68 21.95
C ASP A 125 -2.56 -20.69 22.80
N VAL A 126 -3.05 -21.92 22.89
CA VAL A 126 -2.43 -22.98 23.69
C VAL A 126 -1.28 -23.64 22.93
N THR A 127 -1.49 -23.95 21.65
CA THR A 127 -0.49 -24.68 20.83
C THR A 127 0.40 -23.74 20.00
N GLY A 128 -0.06 -22.52 19.75
CA GLY A 128 0.55 -21.58 18.81
C GLY A 128 0.32 -21.94 17.34
N GLU A 129 -0.44 -23.00 17.05
CA GLU A 129 -0.68 -23.48 15.68
C GLU A 129 -1.73 -22.63 14.96
N TRP A 130 -1.53 -22.44 13.66
CA TRP A 130 -2.48 -21.73 12.81
C TRP A 130 -3.45 -22.69 12.13
N SER A 131 -4.71 -22.27 12.03
CA SER A 131 -5.77 -22.95 11.29
C SER A 131 -6.35 -21.99 10.26
N THR A 132 -6.87 -22.52 9.15
CA THR A 132 -7.43 -21.72 8.05
C THR A 132 -8.82 -22.24 7.71
N SER A 133 -9.80 -21.33 7.71
CA SER A 133 -11.19 -21.63 7.43
C SER A 133 -11.78 -20.63 6.45
N ALA A 134 -12.53 -21.11 5.45
CA ALA A 134 -13.25 -20.23 4.53
C ALA A 134 -14.48 -19.64 5.24
N VAL A 135 -14.77 -18.37 5.02
CA VAL A 135 -16.03 -17.74 5.47
C VAL A 135 -17.18 -18.38 4.68
N PRO A 136 -18.10 -19.13 5.32
CA PRO A 136 -19.04 -19.99 4.59
C PRO A 136 -19.97 -19.24 3.64
N SER A 137 -20.42 -18.05 4.03
CA SER A 137 -21.30 -17.20 3.23
C SER A 137 -20.63 -16.65 1.97
N LEU A 138 -19.29 -16.58 1.95
CA LEU A 138 -18.48 -15.97 0.89
C LEU A 138 -17.69 -16.98 0.05
N GLN A 139 -17.78 -18.27 0.39
CA GLN A 139 -17.07 -19.33 -0.32
C GLN A 139 -17.58 -19.48 -1.76
N ASN A 140 -16.64 -19.42 -2.73
CA ASN A 140 -16.91 -19.48 -4.17
C ASN A 140 -17.88 -18.40 -4.69
N LYS A 141 -17.93 -17.21 -4.06
CA LYS A 141 -18.92 -16.17 -4.38
C LYS A 141 -18.42 -15.09 -5.32
N ALA A 142 -17.24 -14.53 -5.10
CA ALA A 142 -16.71 -13.42 -5.89
C ALA A 142 -15.19 -13.47 -5.96
N MET A 143 -14.57 -12.75 -6.89
CA MET A 143 -13.11 -12.58 -6.89
C MET A 143 -12.79 -11.46 -5.90
N TRP A 144 -12.53 -11.83 -4.64
CA TRP A 144 -12.32 -10.88 -3.55
C TRP A 144 -10.95 -10.24 -3.68
N MET A 145 -10.90 -8.90 -3.62
CA MET A 145 -9.70 -8.11 -3.84
C MET A 145 -9.15 -7.60 -2.51
N PHE A 146 -9.90 -6.76 -1.82
CA PHE A 146 -9.43 -6.03 -0.62
C PHE A 146 -10.46 -6.09 0.49
N ALA A 147 -9.99 -6.00 1.73
CA ALA A 147 -10.84 -5.89 2.91
C ALA A 147 -10.31 -4.85 3.90
N VAL A 148 -11.19 -4.32 4.75
CA VAL A 148 -10.84 -3.51 5.92
C VAL A 148 -11.71 -3.91 7.11
N PRO A 149 -11.12 -4.13 8.30
CA PRO A 149 -11.90 -4.31 9.53
C PRO A 149 -12.43 -2.97 10.03
N MET A 150 -13.72 -2.91 10.38
CA MET A 150 -14.35 -1.76 11.04
C MET A 150 -15.67 -2.18 11.71
N ASP A 151 -16.16 -1.42 12.69
CA ASP A 151 -17.54 -1.59 13.18
C ASP A 151 -18.50 -0.92 12.18
N VAL A 152 -19.23 -1.71 11.40
CA VAL A 152 -20.12 -1.22 10.32
C VAL A 152 -21.53 -0.97 10.84
N ASN A 153 -21.88 -1.55 11.99
CA ASN A 153 -23.25 -1.61 12.50
C ASN A 153 -23.42 -1.03 13.91
N ASP A 154 -22.40 -0.33 14.42
CA ASP A 154 -22.33 0.32 15.74
C ASP A 154 -22.64 -0.63 16.93
N ASP A 155 -22.34 -1.93 16.83
CA ASP A 155 -22.52 -2.87 17.94
C ASP A 155 -21.28 -3.01 18.84
N GLY A 156 -20.21 -2.29 18.53
CA GLY A 156 -18.94 -2.28 19.24
C GLY A 156 -18.04 -3.47 18.92
N LYS A 157 -18.36 -4.26 17.88
CA LYS A 157 -17.54 -5.38 17.41
C LYS A 157 -17.02 -5.11 16.01
N ILE A 158 -15.90 -5.74 15.70
CA ILE A 158 -15.29 -5.60 14.39
C ILE A 158 -16.06 -6.46 13.38
N ASP A 159 -16.53 -5.80 12.33
CA ASP A 159 -17.02 -6.40 11.09
C ASP A 159 -15.93 -6.33 10.02
N ILE A 160 -16.19 -6.97 8.87
CA ILE A 160 -15.28 -6.94 7.73
C ILE A 160 -15.99 -6.33 6.53
N VAL A 161 -15.50 -5.19 6.05
CA VAL A 161 -15.87 -4.66 4.72
C VAL A 161 -14.95 -5.28 3.69
N ALA A 162 -15.51 -5.78 2.59
CA ALA A 162 -14.73 -6.37 1.50
C ALA A 162 -15.26 -5.97 0.12
N GLY A 163 -14.35 -5.89 -0.85
CA GLY A 163 -14.64 -5.53 -2.23
C GLY A 163 -14.16 -6.59 -3.20
N ALA A 164 -14.92 -6.80 -4.27
CA ALA A 164 -14.61 -7.79 -5.29
C ALA A 164 -14.30 -7.16 -6.67
N LYS A 165 -13.89 -8.02 -7.61
CA LYS A 165 -13.81 -7.71 -9.05
C LYS A 165 -14.65 -8.63 -9.93
N GLY A 166 -14.97 -8.14 -11.12
CA GLY A 166 -15.65 -8.87 -12.18
C GLY A 166 -17.16 -8.62 -12.26
N THR A 167 -17.82 -9.38 -13.13
CA THR A 167 -19.27 -9.23 -13.36
C THR A 167 -20.07 -9.56 -12.10
N GLY A 168 -20.90 -8.62 -11.66
CA GLY A 168 -21.71 -8.76 -10.44
C GLY A 168 -20.89 -8.65 -9.16
N ALA A 169 -19.71 -8.02 -9.22
CA ALA A 169 -18.93 -7.71 -8.04
C ALA A 169 -19.64 -6.69 -7.15
N GLU A 170 -19.42 -6.83 -5.85
CA GLU A 170 -20.03 -6.02 -4.82
C GLU A 170 -18.97 -5.54 -3.84
N LEU A 171 -19.18 -4.35 -3.31
CA LEU A 171 -18.62 -3.88 -2.05
C LEU A 171 -19.70 -4.10 -0.99
N GLY A 172 -19.33 -4.69 0.13
CA GLY A 172 -20.26 -5.03 1.21
C GLY A 172 -19.51 -5.45 2.45
N TRP A 173 -20.24 -6.04 3.40
CA TRP A 173 -19.65 -6.47 4.66
C TRP A 173 -20.29 -7.74 5.23
N PHE A 174 -19.65 -8.31 6.24
CA PHE A 174 -20.18 -9.41 7.05
C PHE A 174 -19.75 -9.27 8.52
N GLU A 175 -20.56 -9.82 9.43
CA GLU A 175 -20.27 -9.77 10.87
C GLU A 175 -19.03 -10.61 11.23
N GLY A 176 -18.10 -10.03 12.01
CA GLY A 176 -16.86 -10.72 12.40
C GLY A 176 -17.04 -11.75 13.51
N THR A 177 -17.61 -11.37 14.66
CA THR A 177 -17.66 -12.22 15.87
C THR A 177 -18.47 -13.52 15.70
N ASN A 178 -19.31 -13.63 14.67
CA ASN A 178 -20.04 -14.86 14.31
C ASN A 178 -19.83 -15.20 12.82
N TRP A 179 -18.62 -15.01 12.29
CA TRP A 179 -18.32 -15.13 10.88
C TRP A 179 -18.72 -16.47 10.25
N GLU A 180 -18.80 -17.58 11.00
CA GLU A 180 -19.28 -18.86 10.44
C GLU A 180 -20.76 -18.83 10.04
N GLN A 181 -21.53 -17.95 10.67
CA GLN A 181 -22.98 -17.80 10.50
C GLN A 181 -23.36 -16.43 9.88
N SER A 182 -22.37 -15.56 9.68
CA SER A 182 -22.57 -14.21 9.17
C SER A 182 -23.16 -14.24 7.76
N LYS A 183 -23.89 -13.17 7.45
CA LYS A 183 -24.45 -12.97 6.12
C LYS A 183 -23.68 -11.87 5.42
N TRP A 184 -23.65 -11.99 4.10
CA TRP A 184 -23.16 -10.89 3.27
C TRP A 184 -24.22 -9.80 3.18
N HIS A 185 -23.82 -8.57 3.45
CA HIS A 185 -24.63 -7.37 3.31
C HIS A 185 -24.03 -6.49 2.23
N THR A 186 -24.70 -6.42 1.07
CA THR A 186 -24.26 -5.60 -0.05
C THR A 186 -24.46 -4.11 0.25
N LEU A 187 -23.42 -3.30 0.02
CA LEU A 187 -23.48 -1.84 0.15
C LEU A 187 -23.51 -1.15 -1.22
N SER A 188 -22.71 -1.61 -2.18
CA SER A 188 -22.66 -1.02 -3.51
C SER A 188 -22.28 -2.03 -4.60
N PRO A 189 -22.89 -1.96 -5.80
CA PRO A 189 -22.33 -2.63 -6.97
C PRO A 189 -21.02 -1.96 -7.37
N VAL A 190 -20.02 -2.78 -7.70
CA VAL A 190 -18.67 -2.35 -8.13
C VAL A 190 -18.22 -3.18 -9.32
N GLY A 191 -17.14 -2.77 -9.99
CA GLY A 191 -16.54 -3.56 -11.07
C GLY A 191 -15.19 -4.19 -10.73
N TRP A 192 -14.30 -3.46 -10.07
CA TRP A 192 -12.99 -3.93 -9.62
C TRP A 192 -12.44 -3.01 -8.53
N VAL A 193 -12.69 -3.35 -7.27
CA VAL A 193 -12.18 -2.59 -6.12
C VAL A 193 -10.65 -2.70 -6.06
N MET A 194 -9.98 -1.56 -5.90
CA MET A 194 -8.52 -1.45 -5.76
C MET A 194 -8.07 -0.96 -4.39
N SER A 195 -8.94 -0.32 -3.60
CA SER A 195 -8.63 0.15 -2.25
C SER A 195 -9.92 0.29 -1.46
N ILE A 196 -9.84 0.08 -0.15
CA ILE A 196 -10.90 0.33 0.82
C ILE A 196 -10.24 0.92 2.07
N GLU A 197 -10.76 2.03 2.57
CA GLU A 197 -10.33 2.66 3.82
C GLU A 197 -11.55 3.01 4.69
N ALA A 198 -11.41 2.82 6.00
CA ALA A 198 -12.37 3.31 6.99
C ALA A 198 -11.92 4.69 7.48
N ILE A 199 -12.73 5.73 7.23
CA ILE A 199 -12.36 7.12 7.52
C ILE A 199 -13.61 7.99 7.70
N ASP A 200 -13.60 8.90 8.66
CA ASP A 200 -14.63 9.96 8.76
C ASP A 200 -14.46 10.98 7.62
N MET A 201 -15.29 10.89 6.58
CA MET A 201 -15.18 11.72 5.37
C MET A 201 -15.91 13.06 5.50
N ASN A 202 -16.88 13.17 6.40
CA ASN A 202 -17.74 14.35 6.57
C ASN A 202 -17.52 15.09 7.92
N GLY A 203 -16.65 14.57 8.79
CA GLY A 203 -16.29 15.16 10.08
C GLY A 203 -17.34 14.94 11.17
N ASP A 204 -18.22 13.94 11.04
CA ASP A 204 -19.30 13.68 11.99
C ASP A 204 -18.94 12.70 13.11
N GLY A 205 -17.71 12.18 13.10
CA GLY A 205 -17.15 11.27 14.10
C GLY A 205 -17.47 9.79 13.87
N ARG A 206 -18.19 9.43 12.79
CA ARG A 206 -18.38 8.02 12.37
C ARG A 206 -17.44 7.70 11.22
N LEU A 207 -16.98 6.45 11.15
CA LEU A 207 -16.14 5.99 10.05
C LEU A 207 -17.01 5.67 8.84
N ASP A 208 -16.73 6.33 7.72
CA ASP A 208 -17.26 6.03 6.40
C ASP A 208 -16.37 5.03 5.66
N ILE A 209 -16.83 4.55 4.50
CA ILE A 209 -16.07 3.63 3.65
C ILE A 209 -15.63 4.35 2.38
N LEU A 210 -14.35 4.73 2.30
CA LEU A 210 -13.71 5.26 1.09
C LEU A 210 -13.19 4.12 0.22
N PHE A 211 -13.41 4.16 -1.09
CA PHE A 211 -12.93 3.13 -2.00
C PHE A 211 -12.67 3.63 -3.42
N SER A 212 -11.76 2.96 -4.12
CA SER A 212 -11.53 3.14 -5.56
C SER A 212 -12.05 1.93 -6.32
N ASP A 213 -12.89 2.17 -7.33
CA ASP A 213 -13.35 1.17 -8.29
C ASP A 213 -12.71 1.43 -9.65
N ARG A 214 -11.90 0.49 -10.12
CA ARG A 214 -11.08 0.67 -11.32
C ARG A 214 -11.86 0.53 -12.62
N LYS A 215 -12.87 -0.34 -12.65
CA LYS A 215 -13.53 -0.77 -13.91
C LYS A 215 -15.04 -0.85 -13.79
N GLY A 216 -15.71 -0.95 -14.94
CA GLY A 216 -17.16 -1.07 -15.00
C GLY A 216 -17.87 0.29 -14.98
N ASN A 217 -19.19 0.25 -14.83
CA ASN A 217 -20.06 1.43 -14.90
C ASN A 217 -20.03 2.28 -13.61
N HIS A 218 -19.35 1.79 -12.58
CA HIS A 218 -19.25 2.42 -11.26
C HIS A 218 -17.81 2.82 -10.92
N ARG A 219 -16.92 2.85 -11.91
CA ARG A 219 -15.53 3.25 -11.70
C ARG A 219 -15.40 4.68 -11.20
N GLY A 220 -14.31 4.93 -10.48
CA GLY A 220 -13.98 6.21 -9.85
C GLY A 220 -13.62 6.02 -8.38
N ILE A 221 -13.39 7.14 -7.70
CA ILE A 221 -13.23 7.20 -6.25
C ILE A 221 -14.57 7.63 -5.65
N HIS A 222 -15.02 6.85 -4.67
CA HIS A 222 -16.30 7.01 -4.02
C HIS A 222 -16.15 6.81 -2.52
N TRP A 223 -17.09 7.34 -1.76
CA TRP A 223 -17.23 6.96 -0.36
C TRP A 223 -18.70 6.67 -0.03
N LEU A 224 -18.91 5.79 0.95
CA LEU A 224 -20.22 5.47 1.49
C LEU A 224 -20.34 6.11 2.87
N GLU A 225 -21.30 7.00 3.03
CA GLU A 225 -21.59 7.69 4.28
C GLU A 225 -22.28 6.74 5.28
N HIS A 226 -21.72 6.66 6.48
CA HIS A 226 -22.26 5.85 7.56
C HIS A 226 -23.58 6.43 8.05
N PRO A 227 -24.68 5.64 8.04
CA PRO A 227 -25.97 6.13 8.49
C PRO A 227 -25.94 6.54 9.97
N GLU A 228 -26.73 7.55 10.35
CA GLU A 228 -26.89 7.97 11.75
C GLU A 228 -27.52 6.89 12.66
N SER A 229 -28.09 5.83 12.06
CA SER A 229 -28.57 4.68 12.81
C SER A 229 -28.24 3.39 12.06
N THR A 230 -28.10 2.31 12.81
CA THR A 230 -27.81 0.95 12.33
C THR A 230 -28.84 0.37 11.36
N LYS A 231 -30.00 1.03 11.18
CA LYS A 231 -31.03 0.67 10.19
C LYS A 231 -31.12 1.64 9.01
N GLY A 232 -30.29 2.68 8.99
CA GLY A 232 -30.25 3.65 7.90
C GLY A 232 -29.56 3.08 6.67
N GLU A 233 -29.71 3.78 5.55
CA GLU A 233 -29.06 3.41 4.30
C GLU A 233 -27.72 4.14 4.17
N TRP A 234 -26.70 3.42 3.72
CA TRP A 234 -25.42 4.00 3.35
C TRP A 234 -25.58 4.85 2.09
N ILE A 235 -25.14 6.11 2.14
CA ILE A 235 -25.30 7.05 1.02
C ILE A 235 -23.99 7.10 0.24
N LYS A 236 -24.02 6.79 -1.07
CA LYS A 236 -22.83 6.88 -1.91
C LYS A 236 -22.59 8.30 -2.43
N HIS A 237 -21.39 8.79 -2.19
CA HIS A 237 -20.85 10.03 -2.74
C HIS A 237 -19.72 9.74 -3.72
N THR A 238 -19.52 10.62 -4.70
CA THR A 238 -18.44 10.51 -5.70
C THR A 238 -17.43 11.62 -5.50
N VAL A 239 -16.16 11.25 -5.40
CA VAL A 239 -15.03 12.19 -5.36
C VAL A 239 -14.64 12.58 -6.78
N GLY A 240 -14.40 11.59 -7.66
CA GLY A 240 -14.01 11.84 -9.05
C GLY A 240 -13.40 10.62 -9.74
N GLY A 241 -12.71 10.85 -10.87
CA GLY A 241 -12.03 9.79 -11.64
C GLY A 241 -12.96 8.80 -12.34
N THR A 242 -14.21 9.19 -12.61
CA THR A 242 -15.25 8.28 -13.17
C THR A 242 -15.03 7.88 -14.62
N ASP A 243 -14.08 8.55 -15.29
CA ASP A 243 -13.60 8.28 -16.64
C ASP A 243 -12.21 7.61 -16.65
N LEU A 244 -11.62 7.33 -15.48
CA LEU A 244 -10.26 6.82 -15.32
C LEU A 244 -10.24 5.37 -14.80
N GLU A 245 -9.16 4.63 -15.10
CA GLU A 245 -8.85 3.37 -14.40
C GLU A 245 -8.03 3.69 -13.14
N VAL A 246 -8.70 4.14 -12.09
CA VAL A 246 -8.09 4.42 -10.78
C VAL A 246 -7.56 3.14 -10.13
N MET A 247 -6.36 3.20 -9.57
CA MET A 247 -5.66 2.09 -8.92
C MET A 247 -5.63 2.33 -7.39
N PHE A 248 -4.52 2.04 -6.70
CA PHE A 248 -4.46 2.30 -5.27
C PHE A 248 -4.55 3.80 -4.98
N LEU A 249 -5.33 4.13 -3.94
CA LEU A 249 -5.46 5.48 -3.41
C LEU A 249 -4.67 5.63 -2.10
N SER A 250 -4.39 6.87 -1.74
CA SER A 250 -3.88 7.28 -0.43
C SER A 250 -4.50 8.61 -0.06
N LYS A 251 -4.47 8.92 1.23
CA LYS A 251 -4.94 10.18 1.80
C LYS A 251 -3.83 10.95 2.51
N GLY A 252 -3.94 12.27 2.54
CA GLY A 252 -3.00 13.16 3.24
C GLY A 252 -3.22 14.62 2.85
N ASP A 253 -2.75 15.55 3.66
CA ASP A 253 -2.86 17.00 3.39
C ASP A 253 -1.73 17.42 2.43
N ILE A 254 -1.97 17.40 1.12
CA ILE A 254 -0.94 17.69 0.10
C ILE A 254 -0.66 19.20 0.03
N ASN A 255 -1.70 20.03 0.22
CA ASN A 255 -1.60 21.49 0.10
C ASN A 255 -1.42 22.25 1.41
N HIS A 256 -1.39 21.56 2.56
CA HIS A 256 -1.24 22.13 3.90
C HIS A 256 -2.35 23.08 4.29
N ASP A 257 -3.57 22.82 3.80
CA ASP A 257 -4.74 23.62 4.15
C ASP A 257 -5.52 23.09 5.37
N GLY A 258 -5.05 21.99 5.96
CA GLY A 258 -5.63 21.34 7.12
C GLY A 258 -6.78 20.38 6.79
N THR A 259 -7.08 20.17 5.51
CA THR A 259 -8.03 19.15 5.05
C THR A 259 -7.29 17.93 4.49
N THR A 260 -7.92 16.76 4.56
CA THR A 260 -7.33 15.53 4.02
C THR A 260 -7.67 15.39 2.55
N ASP A 261 -6.67 15.55 1.68
CA ASP A 261 -6.81 15.28 0.25
C ASP A 261 -6.72 13.78 -0.04
N LEU A 262 -7.09 13.42 -1.28
CA LEU A 262 -6.91 12.08 -1.81
C LEU A 262 -6.00 12.10 -3.04
N ALA A 263 -5.15 11.10 -3.19
CA ALA A 263 -4.45 10.83 -4.44
C ALA A 263 -4.64 9.38 -4.85
N CYS A 264 -4.65 9.11 -6.16
CA CYS A 264 -4.59 7.75 -6.67
C CYS A 264 -3.67 7.64 -7.89
N ALA A 265 -3.05 6.48 -8.06
CA ALA A 265 -2.42 6.13 -9.33
C ALA A 265 -3.51 5.86 -10.39
N VAL A 266 -3.24 6.18 -11.65
CA VAL A 266 -4.16 5.93 -12.77
C VAL A 266 -3.46 5.08 -13.83
N LYS A 267 -4.05 3.92 -14.15
CA LYS A 267 -3.44 3.01 -15.12
C LYS A 267 -3.36 3.65 -16.51
N GLY A 268 -2.14 3.66 -17.08
CA GLY A 268 -1.87 4.24 -18.39
C GLY A 268 -1.79 5.77 -18.41
N ALA A 269 -1.92 6.42 -17.25
CA ALA A 269 -1.74 7.86 -17.07
C ALA A 269 -0.77 8.11 -15.89
N GLY A 270 -0.96 9.22 -15.18
CA GLY A 270 -0.18 9.64 -14.02
C GLY A 270 -0.84 9.35 -12.68
N ILE A 271 -0.72 10.32 -11.79
CA ILE A 271 -1.36 10.37 -10.49
C ILE A 271 -2.47 11.43 -10.58
N GLN A 272 -3.64 11.11 -10.02
CA GLN A 272 -4.73 12.06 -9.86
C GLN A 272 -4.78 12.48 -8.40
N TRP A 273 -4.57 13.77 -8.14
CA TRP A 273 -4.79 14.39 -6.83
C TRP A 273 -6.18 15.04 -6.82
N PHE A 274 -6.95 14.80 -5.77
CA PHE A 274 -8.24 15.41 -5.49
C PHE A 274 -8.08 16.28 -4.25
N GLU A 275 -7.91 17.58 -4.47
CA GLU A 275 -7.86 18.62 -3.43
C GLU A 275 -9.24 18.74 -2.78
N ARG A 276 -9.32 18.61 -1.46
CA ARG A 276 -10.54 18.72 -0.68
C ARG A 276 -10.81 20.20 -0.39
N ILE A 277 -11.96 20.69 -0.85
CA ILE A 277 -12.25 22.14 -0.80
C ILE A 277 -12.90 22.56 0.52
N ASP A 278 -13.59 21.64 1.20
CA ASP A 278 -14.18 21.88 2.51
C ASP A 278 -14.36 20.58 3.31
N ASN A 279 -14.80 20.73 4.56
CA ASN A 279 -14.98 19.61 5.47
C ASN A 279 -16.22 18.74 5.22
N SER A 280 -17.01 18.99 4.18
CA SER A 280 -18.20 18.19 3.90
C SER A 280 -17.90 16.82 3.27
N GLY A 281 -16.71 16.63 2.69
CA GLY A 281 -16.40 15.45 1.89
C GLY A 281 -17.04 15.42 0.50
N LEU A 282 -17.72 16.51 0.09
CA LEU A 282 -18.49 16.57 -1.16
C LEU A 282 -17.87 17.43 -2.27
N LYS A 283 -16.90 18.30 -1.94
CA LYS A 283 -16.32 19.24 -2.92
C LYS A 283 -14.83 18.95 -3.12
N TRP A 284 -14.52 18.61 -4.37
CA TRP A 284 -13.18 18.17 -4.77
C TRP A 284 -12.73 18.93 -6.02
N ARG A 285 -11.44 19.28 -6.06
CA ARG A 285 -10.79 19.83 -7.26
C ARG A 285 -9.73 18.84 -7.76
N PRO A 286 -9.87 18.30 -8.98
CA PRO A 286 -8.90 17.36 -9.53
C PRO A 286 -7.69 18.08 -10.11
N HIS A 287 -6.50 17.56 -9.83
CA HIS A 287 -5.21 17.94 -10.39
C HIS A 287 -4.51 16.71 -10.98
N GLU A 288 -4.06 16.81 -12.22
CA GLU A 288 -3.33 15.74 -12.90
C GLU A 288 -1.82 15.93 -12.71
N ILE A 289 -1.14 14.86 -12.28
CA ILE A 289 0.31 14.82 -12.10
C ILE A 289 0.86 13.75 -13.03
N ASN A 290 1.58 14.17 -14.07
CA ASN A 290 2.16 13.24 -15.03
C ASN A 290 3.24 12.37 -14.39
N MET A 291 3.32 11.10 -14.83
CA MET A 291 4.46 10.26 -14.46
C MET A 291 5.78 10.87 -14.96
N PRO A 292 6.84 10.85 -14.15
CA PRO A 292 8.17 11.27 -14.60
C PRO A 292 8.68 10.44 -15.79
N ALA A 293 9.60 11.02 -16.56
CA ALA A 293 10.32 10.25 -17.57
C ALA A 293 11.11 9.12 -16.89
N ASN A 294 11.32 8.01 -17.62
CA ASN A 294 12.05 6.84 -17.13
C ASN A 294 11.41 6.13 -15.92
N THR A 295 10.08 6.21 -15.78
CA THR A 295 9.28 5.38 -14.86
C THR A 295 8.34 4.43 -15.60
N GLY A 296 7.78 3.47 -14.87
CA GLY A 296 6.64 2.68 -15.36
C GLY A 296 5.32 3.47 -15.32
N SER A 297 4.20 2.76 -15.45
CA SER A 297 2.85 3.31 -15.27
C SER A 297 2.43 3.22 -13.81
N GLY A 298 1.84 4.29 -13.26
CA GLY A 298 1.44 4.36 -11.86
C GLY A 298 0.57 3.18 -11.41
N LYS A 299 0.86 2.67 -10.21
CA LYS A 299 0.18 1.52 -9.62
C LYS A 299 -0.26 1.81 -8.19
N GLY A 300 0.63 2.35 -7.35
CA GLY A 300 0.31 2.85 -6.02
C GLY A 300 0.83 4.25 -5.75
N VAL A 301 0.26 4.88 -4.72
CA VAL A 301 0.64 6.19 -4.21
C VAL A 301 0.62 6.19 -2.68
N ALA A 302 1.44 7.03 -2.07
CA ALA A 302 1.37 7.37 -0.66
C ALA A 302 1.69 8.86 -0.47
N ILE A 303 1.21 9.46 0.61
CA ILE A 303 1.39 10.88 0.91
C ILE A 303 2.06 10.99 2.28
N GLY A 304 3.17 11.74 2.36
CA GLY A 304 3.90 11.96 3.62
C GLY A 304 5.11 12.87 3.43
N ASP A 305 5.58 13.48 4.51
CA ASP A 305 6.78 14.32 4.51
C ASP A 305 8.03 13.45 4.43
N ILE A 306 8.50 13.19 3.20
CA ILE A 306 9.62 12.28 2.93
C ILE A 306 10.95 12.95 3.26
N ASP A 307 10.95 14.27 3.28
CA ASP A 307 12.16 15.05 3.32
C ASP A 307 12.28 15.94 4.58
N GLY A 308 11.36 15.78 5.52
CA GLY A 308 11.40 16.40 6.84
C GLY A 308 11.29 17.92 6.81
N ASP A 309 10.77 18.50 5.72
CA ASP A 309 10.62 19.95 5.59
C ASP A 309 9.28 20.48 6.10
N GLY A 310 8.44 19.60 6.64
CA GLY A 310 7.10 19.87 7.12
C GLY A 310 6.04 19.85 6.03
N GLN A 311 6.41 19.58 4.77
CA GLN A 311 5.46 19.45 3.67
C GLN A 311 5.34 18.01 3.18
N ASN A 312 4.10 17.52 3.10
CA ASN A 312 3.83 16.22 2.47
C ASN A 312 4.23 16.20 0.99
N ASP A 313 4.96 15.15 0.64
CA ASP A 313 5.32 14.77 -0.72
C ASP A 313 4.41 13.62 -1.22
N ILE A 314 4.51 13.29 -2.51
CA ILE A 314 3.81 12.16 -3.11
C ILE A 314 4.82 11.08 -3.46
N VAL A 315 4.72 9.92 -2.82
CA VAL A 315 5.44 8.70 -3.18
C VAL A 315 4.58 7.88 -4.14
N PHE A 316 5.19 7.22 -5.12
CA PHE A 316 4.49 6.37 -6.07
C PHE A 316 5.27 5.10 -6.40
N THR A 317 4.53 4.07 -6.81
CA THR A 317 5.02 2.81 -7.36
C THR A 317 4.45 2.59 -8.76
N CYS A 318 5.12 1.75 -9.54
CA CYS A 318 4.78 1.50 -10.93
C CYS A 318 4.70 0.01 -11.27
N GLU A 319 3.83 -0.29 -12.23
CA GLU A 319 3.93 -1.48 -13.09
C GLU A 319 4.62 -1.12 -14.42
N HIS A 320 5.10 -2.14 -15.15
CA HIS A 320 5.82 -1.96 -16.44
C HIS A 320 7.08 -1.08 -16.34
N SER A 321 7.86 -1.30 -15.27
CA SER A 321 9.11 -0.57 -15.00
C SER A 321 10.36 -1.32 -15.51
N GLU A 322 10.26 -2.13 -16.58
CA GLU A 322 11.40 -2.87 -17.12
C GLU A 322 12.51 -1.91 -17.54
N ARG A 323 13.65 -1.96 -16.85
CA ARG A 323 14.79 -1.04 -17.06
C ARG A 323 14.43 0.44 -16.82
N LYS A 324 13.57 0.70 -15.83
CA LYS A 324 13.08 2.02 -15.41
C LYS A 324 12.96 2.07 -13.88
N HIS A 325 12.76 3.27 -13.32
CA HIS A 325 12.42 3.38 -11.90
C HIS A 325 10.99 2.87 -11.67
N GLY A 326 10.86 1.97 -10.71
CA GLY A 326 9.59 1.39 -10.27
C GLY A 326 9.00 2.05 -9.04
N ALA A 327 9.79 2.80 -8.27
CA ALA A 327 9.33 3.62 -7.15
C ALA A 327 10.09 4.94 -7.08
N GLY A 328 9.41 6.00 -6.64
CA GLY A 328 10.02 7.31 -6.41
C GLY A 328 9.05 8.28 -5.75
N TRP A 329 9.53 9.48 -5.46
CA TRP A 329 8.73 10.52 -4.84
C TRP A 329 8.81 11.84 -5.61
N LEU A 330 7.78 12.66 -5.41
CA LEU A 330 7.56 13.93 -6.08
C LEU A 330 7.48 15.04 -5.04
N LYS A 331 8.36 16.03 -5.18
CA LYS A 331 8.37 17.24 -4.35
C LYS A 331 7.85 18.44 -5.13
N ALA A 332 6.92 19.20 -4.56
CA ALA A 332 6.53 20.49 -5.13
C ALA A 332 7.63 21.54 -4.85
N VAL A 333 8.29 22.08 -5.88
CA VAL A 333 9.45 22.99 -5.70
C VAL A 333 9.13 24.50 -5.84
N ASN A 334 7.89 24.85 -6.17
CA ASN A 334 7.45 26.24 -6.37
C ASN A 334 6.10 26.53 -5.68
N GLY A 335 5.82 25.83 -4.58
CA GLY A 335 4.54 25.88 -3.88
C GLY A 335 3.46 25.03 -4.55
N ILE A 336 2.35 24.82 -3.83
CA ILE A 336 1.33 23.85 -4.20
C ILE A 336 0.20 24.42 -5.08
N ASP A 337 0.04 25.74 -5.17
CA ASP A 337 -1.02 26.36 -6.00
C ASP A 337 -0.85 26.06 -7.50
N ASN A 338 0.40 25.90 -7.96
CA ASN A 338 0.76 25.54 -9.34
C ASN A 338 2.06 24.72 -9.34
N PRO A 339 2.03 23.46 -8.87
CA PRO A 339 3.23 22.74 -8.50
C PRO A 339 4.00 22.26 -9.73
N ILE A 340 5.30 22.50 -9.69
CA ILE A 340 6.31 21.83 -10.49
C ILE A 340 6.80 20.68 -9.62
N TRP A 341 6.39 19.48 -10.00
CA TRP A 341 6.78 18.25 -9.33
C TRP A 341 8.19 17.84 -9.74
N LYS A 342 9.12 17.90 -8.80
CA LYS A 342 10.48 17.40 -8.99
C LYS A 342 10.53 15.93 -8.59
N PHE A 343 10.99 15.09 -9.51
CA PHE A 343 11.15 13.65 -9.29
C PHE A 343 12.45 13.31 -8.56
N HIS A 344 12.33 12.40 -7.60
CA HIS A 344 13.42 11.80 -6.87
C HIS A 344 13.25 10.26 -6.87
N PRO A 345 14.23 9.50 -7.42
CA PRO A 345 14.10 8.05 -7.48
C PRO A 345 14.25 7.41 -6.10
N ILE A 346 13.41 6.42 -5.80
CA ILE A 346 13.56 5.55 -4.62
C ILE A 346 14.16 4.22 -5.06
N SER A 347 13.57 3.57 -6.07
CA SER A 347 14.15 2.35 -6.63
C SER A 347 15.20 2.66 -7.70
N GLY A 348 16.17 1.76 -7.85
CA GLY A 348 17.08 1.78 -9.00
C GLY A 348 16.34 1.46 -10.30
N ALA A 349 16.93 1.80 -11.44
CA ALA A 349 16.32 1.59 -12.75
C ALA A 349 16.62 0.22 -13.39
N GLN A 350 17.32 -0.69 -12.70
CA GLN A 350 17.81 -1.95 -13.29
C GLN A 350 17.04 -3.20 -12.83
N GLU A 351 16.28 -3.10 -11.75
CA GLU A 351 15.62 -4.25 -11.11
C GLU A 351 14.20 -3.89 -10.68
N GLY A 352 13.33 -4.90 -10.72
CA GLY A 352 11.93 -4.77 -10.34
C GLY A 352 11.09 -4.24 -11.48
N VAL A 353 9.86 -4.74 -11.58
CA VAL A 353 9.01 -4.41 -12.72
C VAL A 353 7.57 -4.10 -12.36
N LYS A 354 7.02 -4.82 -11.38
CA LYS A 354 5.65 -4.61 -10.90
C LYS A 354 5.70 -4.39 -9.40
N PHE A 355 5.71 -3.12 -9.02
CA PHE A 355 5.66 -2.68 -7.64
C PHE A 355 4.21 -2.41 -7.25
N ASP A 356 3.81 -2.81 -6.05
CA ASP A 356 2.42 -2.76 -5.60
C ASP A 356 2.20 -1.65 -4.55
N LEU A 357 1.30 -1.85 -3.58
CA LEU A 357 0.94 -0.91 -2.53
C LEU A 357 2.16 -0.40 -1.75
N ILE A 358 2.05 0.83 -1.26
CA ILE A 358 3.09 1.53 -0.50
C ILE A 358 2.63 1.70 0.94
N GLN A 359 3.53 1.46 1.89
CA GLN A 359 3.39 1.92 3.27
C GLN A 359 4.57 2.84 3.58
N LEU A 360 4.29 3.97 4.22
CA LEU A 360 5.31 4.88 4.74
C LEU A 360 5.44 4.66 6.24
N LEU A 361 6.61 4.24 6.70
CA LEU A 361 6.87 3.86 8.09
C LEU A 361 8.31 4.21 8.45
N ASP A 362 8.57 4.64 9.68
CA ASP A 362 9.92 4.66 10.23
C ASP A 362 10.26 3.22 10.70
N LEU A 363 10.86 2.40 9.82
CA LEU A 363 11.12 0.99 10.14
C LEU A 363 12.35 0.82 11.01
N ASP A 364 13.36 1.68 10.84
CA ASP A 364 14.59 1.60 11.61
C ASP A 364 14.73 2.69 12.69
N THR A 365 13.62 3.32 13.07
CA THR A 365 13.50 4.21 14.24
C THR A 365 14.49 5.37 14.24
N ASP A 366 14.93 5.81 13.06
CA ASP A 366 15.86 6.93 12.91
C ASP A 366 15.16 8.28 12.72
N GLY A 367 13.83 8.25 12.60
CA GLY A 367 12.96 9.43 12.62
C GLY A 367 12.54 9.92 11.24
N ASP A 368 12.86 9.21 10.16
CA ASP A 368 12.35 9.49 8.83
C ASP A 368 11.37 8.43 8.32
N LEU A 369 10.67 8.73 7.22
CA LEU A 369 9.74 7.78 6.61
C LEU A 369 10.45 6.94 5.56
N ASP A 370 10.54 5.63 5.81
CA ASP A 370 10.92 4.62 4.84
C ASP A 370 9.75 4.22 3.94
N VAL A 371 10.07 3.53 2.85
CA VAL A 371 9.09 3.07 1.85
C VAL A 371 9.06 1.55 1.81
N VAL A 372 7.98 0.96 2.31
CA VAL A 372 7.70 -0.48 2.24
C VAL A 372 6.78 -0.79 1.06
N THR A 373 7.11 -1.80 0.27
CA THR A 373 6.28 -2.24 -0.86
C THR A 373 6.58 -3.69 -1.22
N CYS A 374 5.84 -4.23 -2.19
CA CYS A 374 6.10 -5.53 -2.79
C CYS A 374 6.58 -5.37 -4.23
N GLU A 375 7.38 -6.31 -4.70
CA GLU A 375 7.67 -6.48 -6.13
C GLU A 375 7.42 -7.93 -6.55
N GLU A 376 6.61 -8.08 -7.59
CA GLU A 376 6.02 -9.38 -7.93
C GLU A 376 6.79 -10.18 -8.98
N ARG A 377 7.45 -9.52 -9.94
CA ARG A 377 7.85 -10.17 -11.19
C ARG A 377 9.32 -10.57 -11.22
N ASP A 378 10.21 -9.68 -10.81
CA ASP A 378 11.63 -10.00 -10.62
C ASP A 378 11.88 -10.70 -9.28
N ASN A 379 10.82 -10.83 -8.48
CA ASN A 379 10.80 -11.50 -7.20
C ASN A 379 11.75 -10.85 -6.18
N LEU A 380 11.72 -9.51 -6.13
CA LEU A 380 12.34 -8.82 -4.99
C LEU A 380 11.57 -9.13 -3.69
N GLY A 381 10.29 -9.48 -3.82
CA GLY A 381 9.44 -9.94 -2.73
C GLY A 381 8.87 -8.78 -1.92
N VAL A 382 8.77 -8.97 -0.61
CA VAL A 382 8.47 -7.90 0.35
C VAL A 382 9.77 -7.16 0.65
N ILE A 383 9.79 -5.85 0.38
CA ILE A 383 10.99 -5.02 0.45
C ILE A 383 10.69 -3.70 1.13
N TRP A 384 11.75 -3.05 1.63
CA TRP A 384 11.69 -1.66 2.01
C TRP A 384 12.91 -0.90 1.49
N TYR A 385 12.76 0.41 1.36
CA TYR A 385 13.82 1.33 0.98
C TYR A 385 14.09 2.27 2.15
N GLU A 386 15.33 2.24 2.62
CA GLU A 386 15.84 3.11 3.69
C GLU A 386 16.00 4.53 3.16
N ASN A 387 15.28 5.46 3.76
CA ASN A 387 15.42 6.87 3.44
C ASN A 387 16.81 7.35 3.95
N PRO A 388 17.60 8.04 3.12
CA PRO A 388 18.99 8.31 3.45
C PRO A 388 19.22 9.55 4.33
N LYS A 389 18.20 10.08 5.03
CA LYS A 389 18.28 11.42 5.63
C LYS A 389 18.97 11.50 6.99
#